data_AF-A0A1M6CAE9-F1
#
_entry.id   AF-A0A1M6CAE9-F1
#
_cell.length_a   1.000
_cell.length_b   1.000
_cell.length_c   1.000
_cell.angle_alpha   90.00
_cell.angle_beta   90.00
_cell.angle_gamma   90.00
#
_symmetry.space_group_name_H-M   'P 1'
#
loop_
_entity.id
_entity.type
_entity.pdbx_description
1 polymer ?
#
loop_
_entity_poly.entity_id
_entity_poly.type
_entity_poly.pdbx_seq_one_letter_code
_entity_poly.pdbx_strand_id
1 'polypeptide(L)'
;MTADVLLERRFAALADGDFATVYATYHQESPFIQQFSSRGEYVRFAKANLSAIQVKNWQVLSCRELDDRQQEHLLVIELSVDGYSQFFYELALLVDTEGGWRYHSAQKLGAEDYSGPPDQIDFEHFDRVTEKIRY
;
A
#
# COMPACT_ATOMS: atom_id res chain seq x y z
N MET A 1 9.51 -5.34 14.92
CA MET A 1 8.46 -4.47 14.35
C MET A 1 7.42 -5.40 13.77
N THR A 2 6.14 -5.28 14.14
CA THR A 2 5.05 -6.09 13.56
C THR A 2 4.62 -5.54 12.20
N ALA A 3 3.79 -6.28 11.47
CA ALA A 3 3.15 -5.82 10.23
C ALA A 3 2.34 -4.53 10.45
N ASP A 4 1.58 -4.43 11.54
CA ASP A 4 0.77 -3.24 11.84
C ASP A 4 1.64 -2.00 12.04
N VAL A 5 2.73 -2.12 12.81
CA VAL A 5 3.66 -1.00 13.05
C VAL A 5 4.35 -0.56 11.75
N LEU A 6 4.60 -1.49 10.82
CA LEU A 6 5.10 -1.15 9.49
C LEU A 6 4.08 -0.29 8.73
N LEU A 7 2.81 -0.72 8.69
CA LEU A 7 1.75 -0.01 7.99
C LEU A 7 1.50 1.37 8.59
N GLU A 8 1.42 1.47 9.92
CA GLU A 8 1.29 2.75 10.64
C GLU A 8 2.40 3.71 10.26
N ARG A 9 3.66 3.26 10.32
CA ARG A 9 4.80 4.09 9.95
C ARG A 9 4.77 4.51 8.48
N ARG A 10 4.39 3.59 7.59
CA ARG A 10 4.32 3.84 6.15
C ARG A 10 3.25 4.88 5.82
N PHE A 11 2.05 4.75 6.38
CA PHE A 11 0.95 5.67 6.12
C PHE A 11 1.14 7.03 6.80
N ALA A 12 1.74 7.07 7.99
CA ALA A 12 2.18 8.34 8.59
C ALA A 12 3.18 9.07 7.68
N ALA A 13 4.19 8.35 7.17
CA ALA A 13 5.16 8.93 6.24
C ALA A 13 4.53 9.39 4.91
N LEU A 14 3.53 8.66 4.39
CA LEU A 14 2.77 9.10 3.21
C LEU A 14 1.98 10.39 3.49
N ALA A 15 1.31 10.47 4.64
CA ALA A 15 0.55 11.65 5.05
C ALA A 15 1.45 12.90 5.23
N ASP A 16 2.66 12.70 5.73
CA ASP A 16 3.66 13.78 5.93
C ASP A 16 4.46 14.12 4.66
N GLY A 17 4.27 13.38 3.56
CA GLY A 17 5.10 13.51 2.36
C GLY A 17 6.57 13.12 2.56
N ASP A 18 6.88 12.35 3.62
CA ASP A 18 8.20 11.77 3.86
C ASP A 18 8.41 10.50 3.01
N PHE A 19 8.52 10.72 1.71
CA PHE A 19 8.81 9.63 0.75
C PHE A 19 10.14 8.93 1.05
N ALA A 20 11.06 9.57 1.77
CA ALA A 20 12.31 8.94 2.15
C ALA A 20 12.07 7.79 3.15
N THR A 21 11.14 7.98 4.10
CA THR A 21 10.69 6.94 5.02
C THR A 21 9.80 5.91 4.32
N VAL A 22 8.90 6.33 3.42
CA VAL A 22 8.09 5.38 2.61
C VAL A 22 8.99 4.43 1.84
N TYR A 23 10.05 4.92 1.20
CA TYR A 23 11.03 4.08 0.51
C TYR A 23 11.64 3.02 1.45
N ALA A 24 12.02 3.41 2.66
CA ALA A 24 12.65 2.53 3.63
C ALA A 24 11.73 1.42 4.16
N THR A 25 10.42 1.52 3.94
CA THR A 25 9.44 0.48 4.31
C THR A 25 9.36 -0.66 3.30
N TYR A 26 9.84 -0.46 2.07
CA TYR A 26 9.72 -1.47 1.03
C TYR A 26 10.67 -2.66 1.25
N HIS A 27 10.23 -3.82 0.76
CA HIS A 27 11.09 -4.99 0.59
C HIS A 27 12.06 -4.73 -0.58
N GLN A 28 13.31 -5.19 -0.47
CA GLN A 28 14.32 -4.94 -1.51
C GLN A 28 13.92 -5.49 -2.88
N GLU A 29 13.15 -6.57 -2.91
CA GLU A 29 12.66 -7.23 -4.13
C GLU A 29 11.26 -6.74 -4.57
N SER A 30 10.73 -5.70 -3.93
CA SER A 30 9.45 -5.11 -4.33
C SER A 30 9.50 -4.68 -5.81
N PRO A 31 8.57 -5.16 -6.67
CA PRO A 31 8.57 -4.85 -8.10
C PRO A 31 8.54 -3.35 -8.37
N PHE A 32 7.79 -2.59 -7.57
CA PHE A 32 7.74 -1.14 -7.69
C PHE A 32 9.08 -0.46 -7.41
N ILE A 33 9.79 -0.83 -6.34
CA ILE A 33 11.06 -0.14 -6.05
C ILE A 33 12.18 -0.53 -7.03
N GLN A 34 12.10 -1.72 -7.63
CA GLN A 34 13.04 -2.19 -8.65
C GLN A 34 13.01 -1.33 -9.93
N GLN A 35 11.98 -0.50 -10.11
CA GLN A 35 11.92 0.48 -11.20
C GLN A 35 12.84 1.69 -10.98
N PHE A 36 13.37 1.87 -9.77
CA PHE A 36 14.24 2.98 -9.43
C PHE A 36 15.67 2.50 -9.19
N SER A 37 16.64 3.15 -9.82
CA SER A 37 18.07 2.85 -9.65
C SER A 37 18.59 3.26 -8.26
N SER A 38 17.86 4.12 -7.54
CA SER A 38 18.25 4.59 -6.21
C SER A 38 17.08 5.18 -5.42
N ARG A 39 17.24 5.24 -4.09
CA ARG A 39 16.34 5.99 -3.19
C ARG A 39 16.13 7.44 -3.63
N GLY A 40 17.18 8.10 -4.11
CA GLY A 40 17.11 9.50 -4.55
C GLY A 40 16.23 9.68 -5.79
N GLU A 41 16.26 8.72 -6.71
CA GLU A 41 15.39 8.70 -7.88
C GLU A 41 13.93 8.50 -7.49
N TYR A 42 13.65 7.51 -6.63
CA TYR A 42 12.31 7.30 -6.08
C TYR A 42 11.77 8.55 -5.41
N VAL A 43 12.54 9.20 -4.53
CA VAL A 43 12.07 10.40 -3.80
C VAL A 43 11.75 11.53 -4.78
N ARG A 44 12.54 11.73 -5.84
CA ARG A 44 12.22 12.73 -6.88
C ARG A 44 10.94 12.37 -7.62
N PHE A 45 10.78 11.11 -8.03
CA PHE A 45 9.57 10.63 -8.68
C PHE A 45 8.33 10.82 -7.77
N ALA A 46 8.41 10.41 -6.52
CA ALA A 46 7.32 10.50 -5.56
C ALA A 46 6.93 11.97 -5.29
N LYS A 47 7.90 12.87 -5.13
CA LYS A 47 7.62 14.31 -4.99
C LYS A 47 6.95 14.91 -6.23
N ALA A 48 7.33 14.47 -7.43
CA ALA A 48 6.77 15.01 -8.66
C ALA A 48 5.35 14.50 -8.95
N ASN A 49 5.05 13.25 -8.56
CA ASN A 49 3.82 12.57 -8.99
C ASN A 49 2.80 12.35 -7.85
N LEU A 50 3.26 12.30 -6.60
CA LEU A 50 2.42 11.92 -5.45
C LEU A 50 2.18 13.08 -4.49
N SER A 51 2.83 14.23 -4.64
CA SER A 51 2.72 15.35 -3.69
C SER A 51 1.33 15.99 -3.62
N ALA A 52 0.53 15.84 -4.69
CA ALA A 52 -0.85 16.31 -4.73
C ALA A 52 -1.84 15.35 -4.05
N ILE A 53 -1.39 14.11 -3.75
CA ILE A 53 -2.22 13.07 -3.13
C ILE A 53 -2.07 13.18 -1.61
N GLN A 54 -3.20 13.28 -0.92
CA GLN A 54 -3.24 13.31 0.55
C GLN A 54 -3.95 12.06 1.06
N VAL A 55 -3.27 11.28 1.90
CA VAL A 55 -3.92 10.22 2.68
C VAL A 55 -4.71 10.89 3.81
N LYS A 56 -6.04 10.79 3.78
CA LYS A 56 -6.92 11.37 4.80
C LYS A 56 -7.19 10.40 5.92
N ASN A 57 -7.45 9.14 5.56
CA ASN A 57 -7.73 8.07 6.49
C ASN A 57 -7.27 6.75 5.89
N TRP A 58 -6.99 5.77 6.74
CA TRP A 58 -6.72 4.41 6.32
C TRP A 58 -7.02 3.43 7.47
N GLN A 59 -7.36 2.20 7.12
CA GLN A 59 -7.63 1.15 8.09
C GLN A 59 -7.31 -0.23 7.52
N VAL A 60 -6.81 -1.13 8.36
CA VAL A 60 -6.80 -2.58 8.10
C VAL A 60 -8.19 -3.14 8.38
N LEU A 61 -8.82 -3.72 7.36
CA LEU A 61 -10.12 -4.37 7.46
C LEU A 61 -9.98 -5.84 7.86
N SER A 62 -8.97 -6.51 7.30
CA SER A 62 -8.70 -7.92 7.55
C SER A 62 -7.26 -8.26 7.20
N CYS A 63 -6.74 -9.36 7.75
CA CYS A 63 -5.44 -9.90 7.37
C CYS A 63 -5.54 -11.42 7.17
N ARG A 64 -4.74 -11.96 6.26
CA ARG A 64 -4.55 -13.40 6.10
C ARG A 64 -3.07 -13.73 6.03
N GLU A 65 -2.68 -14.82 6.69
CA GLU A 65 -1.35 -15.40 6.58
C GLU A 65 -1.31 -16.25 5.31
N LEU A 66 -0.28 -16.04 4.48
CA LEU A 66 0.00 -16.89 3.32
C LEU A 66 0.99 -18.00 3.69
N ASP A 67 1.99 -17.64 4.50
CA ASP A 67 2.95 -18.54 5.14
C ASP A 67 3.55 -17.87 6.40
N ASP A 68 4.50 -18.52 7.06
CA ASP A 68 5.13 -18.05 8.31
C ASP A 68 5.83 -16.68 8.20
N ARG A 69 6.07 -16.19 6.98
CA ARG A 69 6.81 -14.94 6.69
C ARG A 69 6.05 -14.01 5.75
N GLN A 70 4.83 -14.34 5.37
CA GLN A 70 4.05 -13.55 4.41
C GLN A 70 2.63 -13.33 4.90
N GLN A 71 2.21 -12.08 4.87
CA GLN A 71 0.85 -11.68 5.23
C GLN A 71 0.27 -10.79 4.15
N GLU A 72 -1.00 -11.00 3.85
CA GLU A 72 -1.80 -10.06 3.09
C GLU A 72 -2.72 -9.28 4.02
N HIS A 73 -2.71 -7.96 3.84
CA HIS A 73 -3.50 -7.01 4.61
C HIS A 73 -4.47 -6.32 3.67
N LEU A 74 -5.76 -6.49 3.93
CA LEU A 74 -6.84 -5.79 3.24
C LEU A 74 -7.03 -4.42 3.89
N LEU A 75 -6.83 -3.38 3.11
CA LEU A 75 -6.83 -2.00 3.54
C LEU A 75 -7.96 -1.24 2.84
N VAL A 76 -8.57 -0.32 3.56
CA VAL A 76 -9.31 0.80 2.98
C VAL A 76 -8.50 2.08 3.18
N ILE A 77 -8.39 2.89 2.13
CA ILE A 77 -7.60 4.11 2.12
C ILE A 77 -8.44 5.23 1.52
N GLU A 78 -8.62 6.31 2.26
CA GLU A 78 -9.21 7.54 1.75
C GLU A 78 -8.09 8.44 1.21
N LEU A 79 -8.10 8.66 -0.10
CA LEU A 79 -7.16 9.55 -0.78
C LEU A 79 -7.90 10.79 -1.28
N SER A 80 -7.30 11.96 -1.05
CA SER A 80 -7.76 13.22 -1.63
C SER A 80 -6.79 13.78 -2.64
N VAL A 81 -7.32 14.21 -3.80
CA VAL A 81 -6.59 14.90 -4.86
C VAL A 81 -7.39 16.15 -5.23
N ASP A 82 -6.76 17.31 -5.19
CA ASP A 82 -7.38 18.61 -5.53
C ASP A 82 -8.73 18.87 -4.81
N GLY A 83 -8.85 18.40 -3.57
CA GLY A 83 -10.04 18.56 -2.74
C GLY A 83 -11.16 17.54 -2.97
N TYR A 84 -11.02 16.66 -3.97
CA TYR A 84 -11.91 15.51 -4.15
C TYR A 84 -11.39 14.33 -3.36
N SER A 85 -12.25 13.66 -2.59
CA SER A 85 -11.89 12.49 -1.80
C SER A 85 -12.54 11.25 -2.39
N GLN A 86 -11.80 10.15 -2.39
CA GLN A 86 -12.28 8.84 -2.83
C GLN A 86 -11.64 7.73 -2.01
N PHE A 87 -12.40 6.65 -1.84
CA PHE A 87 -11.90 5.44 -1.20
C PHE A 87 -11.28 4.52 -2.24
N PHE A 88 -10.15 3.93 -1.85
CA PHE A 88 -9.51 2.84 -2.54
C PHE A 88 -9.38 1.67 -1.59
N TYR A 89 -9.37 0.48 -2.17
CA TYR A 89 -9.07 -0.73 -1.43
C TYR A 89 -7.74 -1.29 -1.91
N GLU A 90 -6.95 -1.79 -0.97
CA GLU A 90 -5.62 -2.30 -1.26
C GLU A 90 -5.41 -3.64 -0.57
N LEU A 91 -4.93 -4.63 -1.32
CA LEU A 91 -4.46 -5.90 -0.77
C LEU A 91 -2.94 -5.87 -0.75
N ALA A 92 -2.37 -5.47 0.39
CA ALA A 92 -0.94 -5.32 0.56
C ALA A 92 -0.28 -6.64 1.00
N LEU A 93 0.73 -7.08 0.26
CA LEU A 93 1.62 -8.18 0.65
C LEU A 93 2.76 -7.61 1.46
N LEU A 94 2.89 -8.09 2.69
CA LEU A 94 3.99 -7.81 3.59
C LEU A 94 4.82 -9.07 3.77
N VAL A 95 6.14 -8.89 3.86
CA VAL A 95 7.11 -9.98 3.97
C VAL A 95 7.99 -9.74 5.20
N ASP A 96 8.12 -10.74 6.06
CA ASP A 96 9.01 -10.69 7.21
C ASP A 96 10.46 -10.98 6.82
N THR A 97 11.35 -10.11 7.24
CA THR A 97 12.80 -10.19 6.96
C THR A 97 13.57 -10.23 8.26
N GLU A 98 14.87 -10.52 8.23
CA GLU A 98 15.72 -10.42 9.43
C GLU A 98 15.68 -8.99 10.03
N GLY A 99 15.40 -7.97 9.21
CA GLY A 99 15.19 -6.58 9.62
C GLY A 99 13.73 -6.23 9.98
N GLY A 100 12.87 -7.22 10.16
CA GLY A 100 11.43 -7.11 10.39
C GLY A 100 10.60 -6.99 9.12
N TRP A 101 9.28 -6.87 9.29
CA TRP A 101 8.31 -6.74 8.20
C TRP A 101 8.63 -5.62 7.21
N ARG A 102 8.39 -5.89 5.92
CA ARG A 102 8.57 -4.96 4.80
C ARG A 102 7.40 -5.05 3.82
N TYR A 103 7.08 -3.91 3.21
CA TYR A 103 6.02 -3.80 2.21
C TYR A 103 6.55 -4.31 0.87
N HIS A 104 5.98 -5.38 0.34
CA HIS A 104 6.46 -5.99 -0.89
C HIS A 104 5.71 -5.45 -2.11
N SER A 105 4.40 -5.61 -2.14
CA SER A 105 3.59 -5.14 -3.26
C SER A 105 2.12 -5.07 -2.89
N ALA A 106 1.32 -4.35 -3.66
CA ALA A 106 -0.12 -4.40 -3.49
C ALA A 106 -0.91 -4.39 -4.79
N GLN A 107 -2.07 -5.03 -4.73
CA GLN A 107 -3.15 -4.88 -5.70
C GLN A 107 -4.09 -3.79 -5.19
N LYS A 108 -4.54 -2.88 -6.08
CA LYS A 108 -5.50 -1.83 -5.75
C LYS A 108 -6.82 -2.08 -6.48
N LEU A 109 -7.92 -1.75 -5.84
CA LEU A 109 -9.25 -1.67 -6.43
C LEU A 109 -9.76 -0.24 -6.30
N GLY A 110 -10.12 0.36 -7.44
CA GLY A 110 -10.79 1.66 -7.53
C GLY A 110 -12.31 1.54 -7.50
N ALA A 111 -12.99 2.67 -7.67
CA ALA A 111 -14.46 2.73 -7.73
C ALA A 111 -15.03 1.96 -8.94
N GLU A 112 -14.22 1.82 -10.00
CA GLU A 112 -14.52 1.03 -11.19
C GLU A 112 -14.50 -0.48 -10.95
N ASP A 113 -13.70 -0.94 -9.97
CA ASP A 113 -13.54 -2.36 -9.66
C ASP A 113 -14.50 -2.80 -8.54
N TYR A 114 -14.77 -1.90 -7.58
CA TYR A 114 -15.64 -2.18 -6.45
C TYR A 114 -16.38 -0.92 -5.98
N SER A 115 -17.71 -1.00 -5.95
CA SER A 115 -18.61 0.07 -5.53
C SER A 115 -19.43 -0.27 -4.27
N GLY A 116 -19.13 -1.42 -3.65
CA GLY A 116 -19.77 -1.82 -2.41
C GLY A 116 -19.26 -1.06 -1.18
N PRO A 117 -19.92 -1.20 -0.03
CA PRO A 117 -19.50 -0.56 1.21
C PRO A 117 -18.24 -1.24 1.79
N PRO A 118 -17.39 -0.52 2.55
CA PRO A 118 -16.13 -1.06 3.07
C PRO A 118 -16.26 -2.31 3.96
N ASP A 119 -17.42 -2.55 4.58
CA ASP A 119 -17.68 -3.70 5.44
C ASP A 119 -18.06 -4.98 4.66
N GLN A 120 -18.25 -4.88 3.34
CA GLN A 120 -18.60 -6.01 2.47
C GLN A 120 -17.45 -6.42 1.53
N ILE A 121 -16.32 -5.71 1.56
CA ILE A 121 -15.16 -6.09 0.76
C ILE A 121 -14.36 -7.18 1.49
N ASP A 122 -13.89 -8.15 0.72
CA ASP A 122 -13.09 -9.27 1.20
C ASP A 122 -12.01 -9.66 0.18
N PHE A 123 -11.25 -10.70 0.49
CA PHE A 123 -10.19 -11.19 -0.38
C PHE A 123 -10.69 -11.75 -1.73
N GLU A 124 -11.91 -12.27 -1.80
CA GLU A 124 -12.45 -12.86 -3.04
C GLU A 124 -12.64 -11.79 -4.12
N HIS A 125 -12.93 -10.55 -3.73
CA HIS A 125 -13.04 -9.43 -4.65
C HIS A 125 -11.72 -9.18 -5.39
N PHE A 126 -10.58 -9.31 -4.72
CA PHE A 126 -9.25 -9.19 -5.32
C PHE A 126 -8.90 -10.43 -6.16
N ASP A 127 -9.29 -11.61 -5.70
CA ASP A 127 -8.99 -12.88 -6.36
C ASP A 127 -9.70 -13.02 -7.72
N ARG A 128 -10.87 -12.37 -7.88
CA ARG A 128 -11.72 -12.40 -9.08
C ARG A 128 -11.35 -11.37 -10.15
N VAL A 129 -10.48 -10.41 -9.85
CA VAL A 129 -10.05 -9.41 -10.84
C VAL A 129 -9.20 -10.08 -11.93
N THR A 130 -9.61 -9.87 -13.19
CA THR A 130 -8.99 -10.49 -14.37
C THR A 130 -7.53 -10.09 -14.55
N GLU A 131 -7.18 -8.84 -14.24
CA GLU A 131 -5.81 -8.33 -14.31
C GLU A 131 -5.26 -8.06 -12.92
N LYS A 132 -4.44 -9.00 -12.42
CA LYS A 132 -3.81 -8.90 -11.10
C LYS A 132 -2.53 -8.07 -11.17
N ILE A 133 -2.66 -6.77 -11.37
CA ILE A 133 -1.51 -5.89 -11.31
C ILE A 133 -1.13 -5.66 -9.85
N ARG A 134 0.11 -6.02 -9.50
CA ARG A 134 0.71 -5.70 -8.20
C ARG A 134 1.93 -4.82 -8.41
N TYR A 135 1.92 -3.66 -7.77
CA TYR A 135 3.06 -2.75 -7.73
C TYR A 135 3.78 -2.90 -6.39
#